data_AF-A0A554GRK4-F1
#
_entry.id   AF-A0A554GRK4-F1
#
_cell.length_a   1.000
_cell.length_b   1.000
_cell.length_c   1.000
_cell.angle_alpha   90.00
_cell.angle_beta   90.00
_cell.angle_gamma   90.00
#
_symmetry.space_group_name_H-M   'P 1'
#
loop_
_entity.id
_entity.type
_entity.pdbx_description
1 polymer ?
#
loop_
_entity_poly.entity_id
_entity_poly.type
_entity_poly.pdbx_seq_one_letter_code
_entity_poly.pdbx_strand_id
1 'polypeptide(L)'
;MNDAAAPITSNAQPSKALHVGLWVVQALLAVTFAGTGLWKLLTPIPRIAELIPWAGQVPAAFFLATGVIDLLGGVGLVLPALTRIQPGLTWLAALGCALLQVSAIVFHLSRGEAANTPFNFFLVFLALFVVWGRRSKWPIPPRA
;
A
#
# COMPACT_ATOMS: atom_id res chain seq x y z
N MET A 1 29.14 -39.23 29.90
CA MET A 1 28.01 -38.29 30.02
C MET A 1 28.12 -37.34 28.84
N ASN A 2 27.47 -37.68 27.72
CA ASN A 2 27.43 -36.85 26.51
C ASN A 2 25.97 -36.44 26.30
N ASP A 3 25.58 -35.30 26.86
CA ASP A 3 24.30 -34.67 26.55
C ASP A 3 24.45 -33.91 25.23
N ALA A 4 24.29 -34.63 24.12
CA ALA A 4 24.14 -34.02 22.81
C ALA A 4 22.76 -33.31 22.77
N ALA A 5 22.76 -32.01 23.05
CA ALA A 5 21.59 -31.17 22.88
C ALA A 5 21.17 -31.18 21.41
N ALA A 6 20.03 -31.80 21.12
CA ALA A 6 19.42 -31.80 19.80
C ALA A 6 19.14 -30.35 19.34
N PRO A 7 19.37 -30.00 18.07
CA PRO A 7 19.07 -28.66 17.58
C PRO A 7 17.55 -28.44 17.64
N ILE A 8 17.12 -27.41 18.38
CA ILE A 8 15.72 -26.98 18.41
C ILE A 8 15.42 -26.35 17.04
N THR A 9 15.06 -27.16 16.05
CA THR A 9 14.46 -26.67 14.82
C THR A 9 13.05 -26.22 15.15
N SER A 10 12.87 -24.93 15.42
CA SER A 10 11.57 -24.29 15.50
C SER A 10 10.87 -24.41 14.14
N ASN A 11 10.13 -25.50 13.93
CA ASN A 11 9.16 -25.67 12.85
C ASN A 11 7.90 -24.84 13.19
N ALA A 12 8.06 -23.52 13.34
CA ALA A 12 6.93 -22.63 13.49
C ALA A 12 6.12 -22.68 12.18
N GLN A 13 4.99 -23.40 12.21
CA GLN A 13 4.06 -23.46 11.09
C GLN A 13 3.68 -22.02 10.70
N PRO A 14 3.68 -21.70 9.40
CA PRO A 14 3.29 -20.38 8.95
C PRO A 14 1.89 -20.00 9.51
N SER A 15 1.79 -18.90 10.25
CA SER A 15 0.52 -18.41 10.83
C SER A 15 -0.56 -18.14 9.77
N LYS A 16 -1.59 -18.99 9.73
CA LYS A 16 -2.77 -18.80 8.87
C LYS A 16 -3.45 -17.45 9.11
N ALA A 17 -3.47 -16.99 10.36
CA ALA A 17 -4.03 -15.69 10.73
C ALA A 17 -3.25 -14.53 10.08
N LEU A 18 -1.92 -14.58 10.06
CA LEU A 18 -1.09 -13.58 9.37
C LEU A 18 -1.37 -13.59 7.87
N HIS A 19 -1.49 -14.77 7.26
CA HIS A 19 -1.80 -14.89 5.84
C HIS A 19 -3.14 -14.23 5.46
N VAL A 20 -4.19 -14.52 6.24
CA VAL A 20 -5.52 -13.91 6.06
C VAL A 20 -5.46 -12.40 6.30
N GLY A 21 -4.80 -11.97 7.38
CA GLY A 21 -4.63 -10.55 7.69
C GLY A 21 -3.93 -9.76 6.56
N LEU A 22 -2.89 -10.33 5.95
CA LEU A 22 -2.23 -9.70 4.80
C LEU A 22 -3.15 -9.58 3.59
N TRP A 23 -4.00 -10.58 3.31
CA TRP A 23 -4.98 -10.48 2.24
C TRP A 23 -6.03 -9.42 2.51
N VAL A 24 -6.56 -9.36 3.72
CA VAL A 24 -7.53 -8.33 4.13
C VAL A 24 -6.93 -6.94 3.97
N VAL A 25 -5.74 -6.70 4.54
CA VAL A 25 -5.10 -5.37 4.45
C VAL A 25 -4.75 -5.01 3.00
N GLN A 26 -4.22 -5.95 2.20
CA GLN A 26 -3.96 -5.69 0.77
C GLN A 26 -5.23 -5.33 0.00
N ALA A 27 -6.34 -6.05 0.23
CA ALA A 27 -7.60 -5.77 -0.43
C ALA A 27 -8.15 -4.39 -0.04
N LEU A 28 -8.10 -4.04 1.25
CA LEU A 28 -8.51 -2.72 1.75
C LEU A 28 -7.66 -1.60 1.14
N LEU A 29 -6.34 -1.75 1.13
CA LEU A 29 -5.44 -0.79 0.49
C LEU A 29 -5.69 -0.71 -1.01
N ALA A 30 -5.88 -1.84 -1.69
CA ALA A 30 -6.16 -1.88 -3.11
C ALA A 30 -7.43 -1.12 -3.48
N VAL A 31 -8.53 -1.34 -2.74
CA VAL A 31 -9.78 -0.60 -2.93
C VAL A 31 -9.57 0.89 -2.65
N THR A 32 -8.84 1.25 -1.59
CA THR A 32 -8.59 2.65 -1.22
C THR A 32 -7.80 3.38 -2.31
N PHE A 33 -6.67 2.82 -2.74
CA PHE A 33 -5.78 3.41 -3.73
C PHE A 33 -6.38 3.37 -5.14
N ALA A 34 -6.89 2.21 -5.59
CA ALA A 34 -7.54 2.13 -6.90
C ALA A 34 -8.79 2.99 -6.99
N GLY A 35 -9.61 3.01 -5.92
CA GLY A 35 -10.80 3.84 -5.84
C GLY A 35 -10.47 5.33 -5.86
N THR A 36 -9.46 5.76 -5.10
CA THR A 36 -9.00 7.15 -5.08
C THR A 36 -8.39 7.55 -6.42
N GLY A 37 -7.56 6.69 -7.02
CA GLY A 37 -6.99 6.91 -8.35
C GLY A 37 -8.08 7.06 -9.41
N LEU A 38 -9.06 6.15 -9.43
CA LEU A 38 -10.19 6.21 -10.35
C LEU A 38 -11.02 7.48 -10.15
N TRP A 39 -11.33 7.84 -8.90
CA TRP A 39 -12.08 9.06 -8.58
C TRP A 39 -11.35 10.32 -9.08
N LYS A 40 -10.04 10.41 -8.85
CA LYS A 40 -9.20 11.52 -9.32
C LYS A 40 -9.14 11.62 -10.85
N LEU A 41 -9.08 10.49 -11.54
CA LEU A 41 -8.92 10.44 -13.00
C LEU A 41 -10.23 10.62 -13.77
N LEU A 42 -11.37 10.26 -13.18
CA LEU A 42 -12.67 10.31 -13.84
C LEU A 42 -13.52 11.52 -13.45
N THR A 43 -13.14 12.29 -12.43
CA THR A 43 -13.91 13.44 -11.95
C THR A 43 -13.23 14.75 -12.35
N PRO A 44 -13.96 15.76 -12.87
CA PRO A 44 -13.39 17.07 -13.15
C PRO A 44 -12.73 17.69 -11.92
N ILE A 45 -11.52 18.24 -12.08
CA ILE A 45 -10.75 18.84 -10.98
C ILE A 45 -11.54 19.90 -10.20
N PRO A 46 -12.30 20.83 -10.84
CA PRO A 46 -13.10 21.81 -10.09
C PRO A 46 -14.10 21.16 -9.14
N ARG A 47 -14.72 20.04 -9.53
CA ARG A 47 -15.67 19.30 -8.70
C ARG A 47 -15.00 18.62 -7.52
N ILE A 48 -13.79 18.11 -7.73
CA ILE A 48 -12.98 17.53 -6.64
C ILE A 48 -12.53 18.62 -5.67
N ALA A 49 -12.14 19.80 -6.18
CA ALA A 49 -11.65 20.92 -5.38
C ALA A 49 -12.70 21.49 -4.41
N GLU A 50 -14.00 21.27 -4.67
CA GLU A 50 -15.08 21.57 -3.72
C GLU A 50 -14.98 20.73 -2.43
N LEU A 51 -14.41 19.53 -2.50
CA LEU A 51 -14.29 18.59 -1.37
C LEU A 51 -12.88 18.56 -0.78
N ILE A 52 -11.86 18.62 -1.63
CA ILE A 52 -10.44 18.62 -1.24
C ILE A 52 -9.72 19.80 -1.92
N PRO A 53 -9.65 20.98 -1.27
CA PRO A 53 -9.21 22.23 -1.91
C PRO A 53 -7.85 22.17 -2.60
N TRP A 54 -6.90 21.37 -2.09
CA TRP A 54 -5.56 21.23 -2.67
C TRP A 54 -5.59 20.77 -4.14
N ALA A 55 -6.63 20.05 -4.56
CA ALA A 55 -6.78 19.57 -5.94
C ALA A 55 -6.83 20.71 -6.96
N GLY A 56 -7.43 21.86 -6.58
CA GLY A 56 -7.50 23.06 -7.42
C GLY A 56 -6.32 24.02 -7.24
N GLN A 57 -5.38 23.72 -6.34
CA GLN A 57 -4.29 24.62 -5.92
C GLN A 57 -2.91 24.14 -6.39
N VAL A 58 -2.88 23.08 -7.19
CA VAL A 58 -1.67 22.51 -7.79
C VAL A 58 -1.86 22.37 -9.30
N PRO A 59 -0.79 22.25 -10.10
CA PRO A 59 -0.92 21.99 -11.52
C PRO A 59 -1.75 20.72 -11.79
N ALA A 60 -2.66 20.79 -12.77
CA ALA A 60 -3.53 19.66 -13.12
C ALA A 60 -2.75 18.37 -13.43
N ALA A 61 -1.62 18.47 -14.14
CA ALA A 61 -0.76 17.34 -14.44
C ALA A 61 -0.21 16.67 -13.17
N PHE A 62 0.16 17.44 -12.15
CA PHE A 62 0.62 16.90 -10.87
C PHE A 62 -0.52 16.16 -10.15
N PHE A 63 -1.70 16.77 -10.07
CA PHE A 63 -2.87 16.14 -9.44
C PHE A 63 -3.22 14.80 -10.12
N LEU A 64 -3.31 14.79 -11.45
CA LEU A 64 -3.64 13.58 -12.22
C LEU A 64 -2.53 12.53 -12.14
N ALA A 65 -1.25 12.92 -12.10
CA ALA A 65 -0.15 12.00 -11.88
C ALA A 65 -0.30 11.24 -10.55
N THR A 66 -0.73 11.91 -9.47
CA THR A 66 -1.02 11.19 -8.22
C THR A 66 -2.15 10.17 -8.38
N GLY A 67 -3.17 10.49 -9.18
CA GLY A 67 -4.27 9.56 -9.47
C GLY A 67 -3.82 8.33 -10.25
N VAL A 68 -2.91 8.48 -11.21
CA VAL A 68 -2.30 7.34 -11.91
C VAL A 68 -1.47 6.48 -10.95
N ILE A 69 -0.64 7.09 -10.10
CA ILE A 69 0.17 6.36 -9.13
C ILE A 69 -0.72 5.62 -8.11
N ASP A 70 -1.78 6.27 -7.62
CA ASP A 70 -2.77 5.65 -6.74
C ASP A 70 -3.38 4.42 -7.41
N LEU A 71 -3.84 4.55 -8.66
CA LEU A 71 -4.46 3.45 -9.39
C LEU A 71 -3.49 2.27 -9.59
N LEU A 72 -2.27 2.55 -10.04
CA LEU A 72 -1.23 1.54 -10.24
C LEU A 72 -0.82 0.87 -8.93
N GLY A 73 -0.71 1.63 -7.84
CA GLY A 73 -0.43 1.09 -6.51
C GLY A 73 -1.53 0.16 -6.03
N GLY A 74 -2.80 0.57 -6.17
CA GLY A 74 -3.95 -0.24 -5.81
C GLY A 74 -4.04 -1.54 -6.60
N VAL A 75 -3.86 -1.48 -7.92
CA VAL A 75 -3.83 -2.68 -8.79
C VAL A 75 -2.63 -3.58 -8.46
N GLY A 76 -1.44 -2.99 -8.27
CA GLY A 76 -0.20 -3.71 -7.97
C GLY A 76 -0.21 -4.44 -6.62
N LEU A 77 -1.02 -3.98 -5.66
CA LEU A 77 -1.20 -4.65 -4.36
C LEU A 77 -1.89 -6.01 -4.45
N VAL A 78 -2.65 -6.27 -5.52
CA VAL A 78 -3.50 -7.46 -5.62
C VAL A 78 -3.22 -8.28 -6.86
N LEU A 79 -3.07 -7.67 -8.03
CA LEU A 79 -2.99 -8.40 -9.30
C LEU A 79 -1.79 -9.36 -9.41
N PRO A 80 -0.54 -8.97 -9.05
CA PRO A 80 0.60 -9.89 -9.09
C PRO A 80 0.46 -11.05 -8.09
N ALA A 81 -0.09 -10.77 -6.91
CA ALA A 81 -0.35 -11.75 -5.86
C ALA A 81 -1.43 -12.77 -6.27
N LEU A 82 -2.53 -12.33 -6.89
CA LEU A 82 -3.63 -13.19 -7.35
C LEU A 82 -3.23 -14.07 -8.54
N THR A 83 -2.59 -13.47 -9.54
CA THR A 83 -2.17 -14.19 -10.76
C THR A 83 -0.98 -15.11 -10.50
N ARG A 84 -0.19 -14.77 -9.47
CA ARG A 84 1.12 -15.34 -9.16
C ARG A 84 2.17 -15.08 -10.24
N ILE A 85 1.98 -14.06 -11.07
CA ILE A 85 2.95 -13.58 -12.06
C ILE A 85 3.75 -12.46 -11.40
N GLN A 86 5.06 -12.66 -11.25
CA GLN A 86 5.97 -11.76 -10.52
C GLN A 86 5.39 -11.25 -9.17
N PRO A 87 5.05 -12.13 -8.20
CA PRO A 87 4.42 -11.72 -6.93
C PRO A 87 5.25 -10.73 -6.10
N GLY A 88 6.56 -10.64 -6.36
CA GLY A 88 7.43 -9.62 -5.77
C GLY A 88 6.98 -8.18 -6.06
N LEU A 89 6.23 -7.94 -7.14
CA LEU A 89 5.66 -6.63 -7.43
C LEU A 89 4.65 -6.18 -6.37
N THR A 90 4.02 -7.09 -5.63
CA THR A 90 3.03 -6.72 -4.61
C THR A 90 3.63 -5.96 -3.43
N TRP A 91 4.76 -6.42 -2.89
CA TRP A 91 5.41 -5.67 -1.80
C TRP A 91 6.08 -4.40 -2.31
N LEU A 92 6.52 -4.35 -3.57
CA LEU A 92 7.01 -3.13 -4.21
C LEU A 92 5.89 -2.10 -4.41
N ALA A 93 4.69 -2.53 -4.83
CA ALA A 93 3.51 -1.67 -4.92
C ALA A 93 3.13 -1.13 -3.54
N ALA A 94 3.13 -1.96 -2.50
CA ALA A 94 2.92 -1.52 -1.13
C ALA A 94 3.96 -0.48 -0.68
N LEU A 95 5.22 -0.66 -1.04
CA LEU A 95 6.28 0.31 -0.75
C LEU A 95 6.05 1.64 -1.49
N GLY A 96 5.65 1.58 -2.77
CA GLY A 96 5.28 2.76 -3.55
C GLY A 96 4.10 3.53 -2.95
N CYS A 97 3.06 2.81 -2.52
CA CYS A 97 1.93 3.38 -1.78
C CYS A 97 2.41 4.08 -0.49
N ALA A 98 3.29 3.45 0.29
CA ALA A 98 3.83 4.06 1.50
C ALA A 98 4.60 5.35 1.20
N LEU A 99 5.48 5.33 0.18
CA LEU A 99 6.25 6.51 -0.25
C LEU A 99 5.34 7.65 -0.75
N LEU A 100 4.27 7.32 -1.47
CA LEU A 100 3.28 8.31 -1.90
C LEU A 100 2.59 8.97 -0.69
N GLN A 101 2.18 8.18 0.30
CA GLN A 101 1.52 8.72 1.49
C GLN A 101 2.48 9.53 2.37
N VAL A 102 3.75 9.15 2.47
CA VAL A 102 4.79 9.98 3.12
C VAL A 102 4.95 11.30 2.38
N SER A 103 4.99 11.27 1.05
CA SER A 103 5.05 12.50 0.23
C SER A 103 3.84 13.39 0.45
N ALA A 104 2.63 12.80 0.55
CA ALA A 104 1.41 13.52 0.86
C ALA A 104 1.42 14.14 2.27
N ILE A 105 1.97 13.44 3.28
CA ILE A 105 2.17 13.99 4.63
C ILE A 105 3.06 15.24 4.56
N VAL A 106 4.23 15.13 3.92
CA VAL A 106 5.16 16.26 3.76
C VAL A 106 4.48 17.42 3.02
N PHE A 107 3.72 17.13 1.95
CA PHE A 107 2.96 18.12 1.20
C PHE A 107 1.96 18.88 2.10
N HIS A 108 1.10 18.18 2.84
CA HIS A 108 0.11 18.82 3.70
C HIS A 108 0.75 19.57 4.87
N LEU A 109 1.81 19.03 5.48
CA LEU A 109 2.55 19.71 6.55
C LEU A 109 3.19 21.01 6.05
N SER A 110 3.77 21.00 4.84
CA SER A 110 4.38 22.20 4.23
C SER A 110 3.38 23.35 3.99
N ARG A 111 2.08 23.04 4.01
CA ARG A 111 0.97 23.97 3.78
C ARG A 111 0.22 24.34 5.07
N GLY A 112 0.71 23.88 6.23
CA GLY A 112 0.02 24.08 7.50
C GLY A 112 -1.26 23.24 7.66
N GLU A 113 -1.46 22.22 6.82
CA GLU A 113 -2.67 21.38 6.77
C GLU A 113 -2.49 20.08 7.58
N ALA A 114 -1.84 20.14 8.74
CA ALA A 114 -1.51 18.95 9.55
C ALA A 114 -2.75 18.10 9.89
N ALA A 115 -3.91 18.74 10.07
CA ALA A 115 -5.19 18.09 10.32
C ALA A 115 -5.62 17.10 9.21
N ASN A 116 -5.10 17.23 7.99
CA ASN A 116 -5.43 16.36 6.86
C ASN A 116 -4.58 15.08 6.80
N THR A 117 -3.52 14.97 7.61
CA THR A 117 -2.55 13.87 7.55
C THR A 117 -2.87 12.58 8.31
N PRO A 118 -3.79 12.49 9.30
CA PRO A 118 -3.98 11.27 10.08
C PRO A 118 -4.27 10.02 9.24
N PHE A 119 -5.09 10.16 8.20
CA PHE A 119 -5.40 9.04 7.31
C PHE A 119 -4.18 8.59 6.50
N ASN A 120 -3.28 9.50 6.11
CA ASN A 120 -2.03 9.14 5.44
C ASN A 120 -1.13 8.30 6.35
N PHE A 121 -0.97 8.67 7.62
CA PHE A 121 -0.18 7.88 8.58
C PHE A 121 -0.74 6.47 8.75
N PHE A 122 -2.06 6.34 8.84
CA PHE A 122 -2.73 5.05 8.91
C PHE A 122 -2.43 4.20 7.67
N LEU A 123 -2.51 4.78 6.47
CA LEU A 123 -2.20 4.09 5.22
C LEU A 123 -0.72 3.70 5.12
N VAL A 124 0.22 4.55 5.58
CA VAL A 124 1.65 4.20 5.65
C VAL A 124 1.85 2.98 6.53
N PHE A 125 1.24 2.96 7.73
CA PHE A 125 1.34 1.83 8.65
C PHE A 125 0.87 0.52 8.02
N LEU A 126 -0.32 0.53 7.41
CA LEU A 126 -0.87 -0.64 6.72
C LEU A 126 -0.02 -1.09 5.53
N ALA A 127 0.48 -0.14 4.74
CA ALA A 127 1.33 -0.44 3.59
C ALA A 127 2.65 -1.08 4.04
N LEU A 128 3.28 -0.56 5.09
CA LEU A 128 4.50 -1.15 5.67
C LEU A 128 4.25 -2.53 6.28
N PHE A 129 3.07 -2.76 6.87
CA PHE A 129 2.66 -4.09 7.31
C PHE A 129 2.61 -5.09 6.13
N VAL A 130 2.07 -4.68 4.97
CA VAL A 130 2.07 -5.50 3.76
C VAL A 130 3.48 -5.71 3.23
N VAL A 131 4.33 -4.67 3.19
CA VAL A 131 5.74 -4.78 2.76
C VAL A 131 6.45 -5.85 3.60
N TRP A 132 6.42 -5.71 4.93
CA TRP A 132 7.05 -6.66 5.84
C TRP A 132 6.49 -8.07 5.69
N GLY A 133 5.16 -8.18 5.65
CA GLY A 133 4.47 -9.45 5.55
C GLY A 133 4.76 -10.19 4.26
N ARG A 134 4.62 -9.55 3.10
CA ARG A 134 4.81 -10.19 1.79
C ARG A 134 6.27 -10.32 1.35
N ARG A 135 7.17 -9.49 1.85
CA ARG A 135 8.60 -9.60 1.55
C ARG A 135 9.28 -10.70 2.36
N SER A 136 9.00 -10.78 3.67
CA SER A 136 9.85 -11.56 4.59
C SER A 136 9.12 -12.64 5.39
N LYS A 137 7.82 -12.47 5.70
CA LYS A 137 7.10 -13.40 6.58
C LYS A 137 6.22 -14.40 5.85
N TRP A 138 5.62 -13.98 4.74
CA TRP A 138 4.73 -14.78 3.91
C TRP A 138 4.81 -14.37 2.44
N PRO A 139 5.95 -14.65 1.77
CA PRO A 139 6.06 -14.46 0.33
C PRO A 139 5.08 -15.37 -0.42
N ILE A 140 4.55 -14.86 -1.53
CA ILE A 140 3.71 -15.64 -2.43
C ILE A 140 4.64 -16.27 -3.47
N PRO A 141 4.66 -17.61 -3.60
CA PRO A 141 5.50 -18.27 -4.60
C PRO A 141 4.98 -17.94 -6.02
N PRO A 142 5.88 -17.69 -6.99
CA PRO A 142 5.50 -17.56 -8.39
C PRO A 142 4.75 -18.80 -8.91
N ARG A 143 3.90 -18.61 -9.92
CA ARG A 143 3.37 -19.72 -10.72
C ARG A 143 4.56 -20.39 -11.45
N ALA A 144 4.58 -21.73 -11.45
CA ALA A 144 5.59 -22.53 -12.14
C ALA A 144 5.66 -22.24 -13.64
#